data_AF-A0A5E5ABW9-F1
#
_entry.id   AF-A0A5E5ABW9-F1
#
_cell.length_a   1.000
_cell.length_b   1.000
_cell.length_c   1.000
_cell.angle_alpha   90.00
_cell.angle_beta   90.00
_cell.angle_gamma   90.00
#
_symmetry.space_group_name_H-M   'P 1'
#
loop_
_entity.id
_entity.type
_entity.pdbx_description
1 polymer ?
#
loop_
_entity_poly.entity_id
_entity_poly.type
_entity_poly.pdbx_seq_one_letter_code
_entity_poly.pdbx_strand_id
1 'polypeptide(L)'
;MPYAYRLRISQDVPYRPESINPATKTVALAAATDLARLLGNARPLPAYEAAVLDAVIARRTPPSTPQASEVPGKDARYYYLSPTDVSRIERRPIDPPAAKRYLGFDRVTQSLRHIAIAVNMTMRARFDIDPLEVQVSVFGGRMHIASNFHAGRICEALHLALTDNSLMSGAPRRPASEDRRNWDAMVMSRRVRDIAKLRSHYVDGHGLVRMRAAARAEVTAGIGRPSGGALPVDSTLRQLDDAFDTLRRVLKDAASATPTFRDLVVHTPMQDGTPTLASLPDDATQTMHAEQCIESAIAKHVDVWHREAVDRLDLPADALITVPMAGRFVPCTACAEVEAESRTQGGLFDPANGKFVLHRSSQRIGMAFPNEVQHIAQSTLAPTPAAAARRAQAIADRFVDAPQSLRAYGQPVVLDYSLDTESESSGDES
;
A
#
# COMPACT_ATOMS: atom_id res chain seq x y z
N MET A 1 23.18 -21.49 -28.25
CA MET A 1 21.87 -21.06 -28.79
C MET A 1 20.98 -20.70 -27.60
N PRO A 2 20.91 -19.42 -27.20
CA PRO A 2 20.03 -19.02 -26.10
C PRO A 2 18.61 -18.83 -26.64
N TYR A 3 17.66 -19.53 -26.04
CA TYR A 3 16.23 -19.39 -26.32
C TYR A 3 15.76 -18.01 -25.87
N ALA A 4 15.43 -17.15 -26.82
CA ALA A 4 14.74 -15.89 -26.57
C ALA A 4 13.31 -16.19 -26.08
N TYR A 5 13.11 -16.16 -24.76
CA TYR A 5 11.79 -16.01 -24.19
C TYR A 5 11.31 -14.59 -24.52
N ARG A 6 10.57 -14.44 -25.63
CA ARG A 6 9.73 -13.27 -25.83
C ARG A 6 8.68 -13.28 -24.71
N LEU A 7 8.89 -12.43 -23.72
CA LEU A 7 7.82 -11.94 -22.87
C LEU A 7 6.67 -11.53 -23.79
N ARG A 8 5.53 -12.20 -23.69
CA ARG A 8 4.27 -11.66 -24.21
C ARG A 8 3.96 -10.45 -23.34
N ILE A 9 4.53 -9.32 -23.73
CA ILE A 9 3.96 -8.03 -23.41
C ILE A 9 2.58 -8.07 -24.06
N SER A 10 1.52 -8.25 -23.26
CA SER A 10 0.14 -8.06 -23.70
C SER A 10 -0.13 -6.56 -23.90
N GLN A 11 0.71 -5.89 -24.69
CA GLN A 11 0.46 -4.54 -25.19
C GLN A 11 -0.06 -4.56 -26.64
N ASP A 12 -0.08 -5.71 -27.32
CA ASP A 12 -0.56 -5.83 -28.71
C ASP A 12 -1.93 -6.49 -28.87
N VAL A 13 -2.68 -6.70 -27.79
CA VAL A 13 -4.13 -6.92 -27.90
C VAL A 13 -4.80 -5.66 -27.39
N PRO A 14 -5.47 -4.86 -28.24
CA PRO A 14 -6.36 -3.82 -27.72
C PRO A 14 -7.36 -4.54 -26.82
N TYR A 15 -7.23 -4.32 -25.51
CA TYR A 15 -8.23 -4.71 -24.53
C TYR A 15 -9.53 -4.03 -24.97
N ARG A 16 -10.40 -4.79 -25.64
CA ARG A 16 -11.79 -4.42 -25.81
C ARG A 16 -12.46 -4.85 -24.51
N PRO A 17 -12.81 -3.93 -23.60
CA PRO A 17 -13.71 -4.30 -22.52
C PRO A 17 -14.97 -4.86 -23.19
N GLU A 18 -15.33 -6.11 -22.87
CA GLU A 18 -16.68 -6.56 -23.17
C GLU A 18 -17.63 -5.54 -22.57
N SER A 19 -18.51 -5.01 -23.42
CA SER A 19 -19.42 -3.94 -23.05
C SER A 19 -20.31 -4.43 -21.91
N ILE A 20 -20.02 -3.96 -20.70
CA ILE A 20 -21.03 -3.87 -19.64
C ILE A 20 -22.21 -3.14 -20.28
N ASN A 21 -23.39 -3.76 -20.24
CA ASN A 21 -24.60 -3.27 -20.87
C ASN A 21 -24.69 -1.73 -20.71
N PRO A 22 -24.73 -0.96 -21.81
CA PRO A 22 -24.66 0.50 -21.77
C PRO A 22 -25.76 1.12 -20.90
N ALA A 23 -26.91 0.44 -20.75
CA ALA A 23 -27.97 0.85 -19.84
C ALA A 23 -27.53 0.79 -18.37
N THR A 24 -26.85 -0.29 -17.95
CA THR A 24 -26.33 -0.46 -16.58
C THR A 24 -25.16 0.49 -16.30
N LYS A 25 -24.31 0.75 -17.31
CA LYS A 25 -23.19 1.71 -17.21
C LYS A 25 -23.69 3.14 -17.05
N THR A 26 -24.73 3.54 -17.78
CA THR A 26 -25.29 4.90 -17.72
C THR A 26 -26.01 5.16 -16.40
N VAL A 27 -26.78 4.18 -15.91
CA VAL A 27 -27.45 4.28 -14.60
C VAL A 27 -26.45 4.28 -13.45
N ALA A 28 -25.42 3.44 -13.49
CA ALA A 28 -24.36 3.42 -12.47
C ALA A 28 -23.49 4.69 -12.50
N LEU A 29 -23.19 5.24 -13.68
CA LEU A 29 -22.44 6.48 -13.82
C LEU A 29 -23.25 7.70 -13.35
N ALA A 30 -24.56 7.74 -13.67
CA ALA A 30 -25.46 8.77 -13.17
C ALA A 30 -25.61 8.68 -11.64
N ALA A 31 -25.77 7.48 -11.09
CA ALA A 31 -25.82 7.26 -9.65
C ALA A 31 -24.49 7.60 -8.95
N ALA A 32 -23.33 7.29 -9.55
CA ALA A 32 -22.03 7.68 -9.04
C ALA A 32 -21.82 9.21 -9.11
N THR A 33 -22.30 9.87 -10.16
CA THR A 33 -22.23 11.33 -10.31
C THR A 33 -23.15 12.04 -9.33
N ASP A 34 -24.37 11.53 -9.13
CA ASP A 34 -25.31 12.05 -8.12
C ASP A 34 -24.84 11.74 -6.69
N LEU A 35 -24.18 10.61 -6.47
CA LEU A 35 -23.53 10.28 -5.20
C LEU A 35 -22.32 11.18 -4.94
N ALA A 36 -21.46 11.44 -5.93
CA ALA A 36 -20.37 12.41 -5.83
C ALA A 36 -20.90 13.82 -5.51
N ARG A 37 -22.09 14.17 -6.04
CA ARG A 37 -22.80 15.42 -5.73
C ARG A 37 -23.45 15.41 -4.33
N LEU A 38 -24.00 14.28 -3.89
CA LEU A 38 -24.55 14.06 -2.53
C LEU A 38 -23.46 14.06 -1.46
N LEU A 39 -22.34 13.40 -1.72
CA LEU A 39 -21.12 13.42 -0.91
C LEU A 39 -20.37 14.76 -1.03
N GLY A 40 -20.64 15.56 -2.06
CA GLY A 40 -20.24 16.97 -2.15
C GLY A 40 -21.12 17.91 -1.31
N ASN A 41 -22.32 17.47 -0.90
CA ASN A 41 -23.24 18.21 -0.02
C ASN A 41 -23.22 17.74 1.44
N ALA A 42 -22.84 16.49 1.71
CA ALA A 42 -22.13 16.18 2.95
C ALA A 42 -20.91 17.11 2.92
N ARG A 43 -20.79 18.06 3.86
CA ARG A 43 -19.68 19.02 3.84
C ARG A 43 -18.40 18.27 3.45
N PRO A 44 -17.72 18.62 2.35
CA PRO A 44 -16.32 18.29 2.26
C PRO A 44 -15.71 18.96 3.49
N LEU A 45 -15.50 18.18 4.55
CA LEU A 45 -14.34 18.44 5.37
C LEU A 45 -13.22 18.42 4.34
N PRO A 46 -12.43 19.52 4.23
CA PRO A 46 -11.38 19.59 3.24
C PRO A 46 -10.66 18.26 3.32
N ALA A 47 -10.39 17.65 2.16
CA ALA A 47 -9.53 16.47 2.07
C ALA A 47 -8.48 16.64 3.16
N TYR A 48 -8.38 15.66 4.08
CA TYR A 48 -7.42 15.73 5.18
C TYR A 48 -6.04 15.53 4.55
N GLU A 49 -5.65 16.49 3.70
CA GLU A 49 -4.39 16.65 3.04
C GLU A 49 -3.38 16.68 4.17
N ALA A 50 -2.23 16.04 3.95
CA ALA A 50 -1.10 16.13 4.86
C ALA A 50 -0.87 17.58 5.32
N ALA A 51 -1.15 18.57 4.45
CA ALA A 51 -1.13 20.01 4.74
C ALA A 51 -2.05 20.50 5.89
N VAL A 52 -3.24 19.92 6.07
CA VAL A 52 -4.16 20.28 7.18
C VAL A 52 -3.65 19.71 8.50
N LEU A 53 -3.11 18.49 8.47
CA LEU A 53 -2.46 17.87 9.63
C LEU A 53 -1.12 18.57 9.95
N ASP A 54 -0.35 18.96 8.93
CA ASP A 54 0.83 19.82 9.05
C ASP A 54 0.49 21.14 9.73
N ALA A 55 -0.62 21.78 9.34
CA ALA A 55 -1.08 23.04 9.96
C ALA A 55 -1.55 22.85 11.41
N VAL A 56 -2.20 21.73 11.74
CA VAL A 56 -2.60 21.40 13.12
C VAL A 56 -1.40 21.06 14.00
N ILE A 57 -0.39 20.38 13.45
CA ILE A 57 0.87 20.03 14.14
C ILE A 57 1.74 21.28 14.31
N ALA A 58 1.85 22.14 13.29
CA ALA A 58 2.56 23.41 13.36
C ALA A 58 1.98 24.34 14.44
N ARG A 59 0.66 24.30 14.67
CA ARG A 59 0.00 25.04 15.77
C ARG A 59 0.28 24.48 17.17
N ARG A 60 0.79 23.24 17.27
CA ARG A 60 1.10 22.56 18.55
C ARG A 60 2.59 22.56 18.88
N THR A 61 3.43 23.09 17.99
CA THR A 61 4.89 23.08 18.12
C THR A 61 5.39 24.53 18.22
N PRO A 62 6.19 24.91 19.23
CA PRO A 62 6.73 26.28 19.30
C PRO A 62 7.65 26.56 18.10
N PRO A 63 7.75 27.83 17.64
CA PRO A 63 8.45 28.15 16.41
C PRO A 63 9.95 27.92 16.55
N SER A 64 10.46 26.89 15.88
CA SER A 64 11.89 26.74 15.58
C SER A 64 12.19 27.46 14.28
N THR A 65 13.09 28.44 14.34
CA THR A 65 13.55 29.28 13.23
C THR A 65 14.06 28.44 12.06
N PRO A 66 13.63 28.67 10.81
CA PRO A 66 14.19 27.98 9.65
C PRO A 66 15.57 28.57 9.34
N GLN A 67 16.64 27.83 9.62
CA GLN A 67 17.93 28.09 8.99
C GLN A 67 17.89 27.53 7.58
N ALA A 68 17.69 28.41 6.61
CA ALA A 68 18.06 28.15 5.23
C ALA A 68 19.59 27.99 5.17
N SER A 69 20.05 26.80 4.75
CA SER A 69 21.43 26.60 4.32
C SER A 69 21.39 26.04 2.91
N GLU A 70 21.84 26.88 1.98
CA GLU A 70 22.10 26.56 0.59
C GLU A 70 23.27 25.55 0.51
N VAL A 71 23.02 24.40 -0.10
CA VAL A 71 24.07 23.60 -0.75
C VAL A 71 23.53 23.15 -2.12
N PRO A 72 24.08 23.66 -3.23
CA PRO A 72 23.74 23.17 -4.57
C PRO A 72 24.64 21.99 -4.96
N GLY A 73 24.04 20.82 -5.21
CA GLY A 73 24.74 19.68 -5.83
C GLY A 73 24.07 18.33 -5.67
N LYS A 74 23.27 17.91 -6.68
CA LYS A 74 22.83 16.53 -6.99
C LYS A 74 22.69 15.54 -5.80
N ASP A 75 21.63 15.70 -5.00
CA ASP A 75 21.14 14.62 -4.14
C ASP A 75 19.98 13.90 -4.88
N ALA A 76 20.19 12.73 -5.47
CA ALA A 76 19.14 12.05 -6.22
C ALA A 76 17.94 11.69 -5.32
N ARG A 77 16.84 12.45 -5.48
CA ARG A 77 15.50 12.14 -4.94
C ARG A 77 14.75 11.13 -5.82
N TYR A 78 15.25 10.89 -7.02
CA TYR A 78 14.71 9.96 -7.99
C TYR A 78 15.81 9.52 -8.96
N TYR A 79 15.52 8.49 -9.76
CA TYR A 79 16.32 8.07 -10.90
C TYR A 79 15.41 7.54 -12.02
N TYR A 80 15.92 7.45 -13.24
CA TYR A 80 15.20 6.90 -14.39
C TYR A 80 15.88 5.60 -14.84
N LEU A 81 15.09 4.59 -15.20
CA LEU A 81 15.59 3.36 -15.81
C LEU A 81 15.08 3.21 -17.22
N SER A 82 15.99 3.10 -18.18
CA SER A 82 15.65 2.70 -19.55
C SER A 82 15.32 1.20 -19.62
N PRO A 83 14.73 0.69 -20.71
CA PRO A 83 14.52 -0.74 -20.89
C PRO A 83 15.83 -1.53 -20.86
N THR A 84 16.92 -0.91 -21.34
CA THR A 84 18.28 -1.47 -21.28
C THR A 84 18.76 -1.61 -19.84
N ASP A 85 18.56 -0.61 -18.99
CA ASP A 85 18.96 -0.67 -17.58
C ASP A 85 18.20 -1.76 -16.83
N VAL A 86 16.89 -1.83 -17.05
CA VAL A 86 16.05 -2.88 -16.46
C VAL A 86 16.46 -4.27 -16.93
N SER A 87 16.87 -4.43 -18.18
CA SER A 87 17.32 -5.71 -18.73
C SER A 87 18.64 -6.23 -18.11
N ARG A 88 19.45 -5.33 -17.53
CA ARG A 88 20.70 -5.67 -16.83
C ARG A 88 20.46 -6.27 -15.44
N ILE A 89 19.27 -6.11 -14.88
CA ILE A 89 18.90 -6.68 -13.58
C ILE A 89 18.50 -8.14 -13.82
N GLU A 90 19.36 -9.09 -13.46
CA GLU A 90 19.07 -10.53 -13.58
C GLU A 90 17.84 -10.88 -12.74
N ARG A 91 16.90 -11.64 -13.34
CA ARG A 91 15.64 -12.05 -12.71
C ARG A 91 15.45 -13.55 -12.85
N ARG A 92 14.93 -14.16 -11.80
CA ARG A 92 14.46 -15.55 -11.84
C ARG A 92 12.94 -15.57 -11.63
N PRO A 93 12.14 -16.02 -12.61
CA PRO A 93 10.71 -16.24 -12.38
C PRO A 93 10.49 -17.16 -11.17
N ILE A 94 9.50 -16.88 -10.34
CA ILE A 94 8.96 -17.87 -9.39
C ILE A 94 7.74 -18.57 -9.97
N ASP A 95 7.62 -19.86 -9.64
CA ASP A 95 6.35 -20.56 -9.72
C ASP A 95 5.33 -19.91 -8.75
N PRO A 96 4.01 -20.00 -9.06
CA PRO A 96 2.98 -19.58 -8.13
C PRO A 96 3.19 -20.23 -6.76
N PRO A 97 3.39 -19.44 -5.69
CA PRO A 97 3.70 -19.97 -4.38
C PRO A 97 2.47 -20.58 -3.73
N ALA A 98 2.72 -21.47 -2.76
CA ALA A 98 1.67 -22.09 -1.95
C ALA A 98 0.78 -21.05 -1.26
N ALA A 99 -0.41 -21.52 -0.86
CA ALA A 99 -1.39 -20.75 -0.13
C ALA A 99 -0.77 -20.06 1.09
N LYS A 100 -0.94 -18.73 1.19
CA LYS A 100 -0.52 -18.02 2.39
C LYS A 100 -1.57 -18.15 3.46
N ARG A 101 -1.11 -18.59 4.61
CA ARG A 101 -1.90 -18.60 5.84
C ARG A 101 -1.62 -17.28 6.55
N TYR A 102 -2.65 -16.45 6.64
CA TYR A 102 -2.59 -15.24 7.45
C TYR A 102 -2.91 -15.62 8.90
N LEU A 103 -1.90 -15.57 9.76
CA LEU A 103 -1.96 -15.96 11.18
C LEU A 103 -1.44 -14.81 12.05
N GLY A 104 -1.94 -14.70 13.27
CA GLY A 104 -1.57 -13.66 14.22
C GLY A 104 -1.81 -12.26 13.64
N PHE A 105 -0.78 -11.43 13.68
CA PHE A 105 -0.81 -10.06 13.17
C PHE A 105 -1.00 -10.00 11.65
N ASP A 106 -0.66 -11.06 10.91
CA ASP A 106 -0.84 -11.10 9.46
C ASP A 106 -2.31 -11.03 9.05
N ARG A 107 -3.26 -11.40 9.91
CA ARG A 107 -4.70 -11.24 9.64
C ARG A 107 -5.09 -9.76 9.45
N VAL A 108 -4.36 -8.82 10.08
CA VAL A 108 -4.50 -7.38 9.80
C VAL A 108 -4.03 -7.08 8.38
N THR A 109 -2.86 -7.60 7.97
CA THR A 109 -2.34 -7.40 6.60
C THR A 109 -3.25 -7.97 5.52
N GLN A 110 -3.95 -9.07 5.80
CA GLN A 110 -4.98 -9.62 4.91
C GLN A 110 -6.11 -8.61 4.70
N SER A 111 -6.57 -8.01 5.79
CA SER A 111 -7.65 -7.01 5.76
C SER A 111 -7.22 -5.75 4.98
N LEU A 112 -5.99 -5.27 5.21
CA LEU A 112 -5.40 -4.16 4.47
C LEU A 112 -5.34 -4.44 2.95
N ARG A 113 -4.95 -5.67 2.57
CA ARG A 113 -4.96 -6.11 1.17
C ARG A 113 -6.38 -6.11 0.59
N HIS A 114 -7.37 -6.63 1.30
CA HIS A 114 -8.77 -6.64 0.83
C HIS A 114 -9.29 -5.22 0.60
N ILE A 115 -8.93 -4.26 1.47
CA ILE A 115 -9.26 -2.84 1.31
C ILE A 115 -8.61 -2.27 0.04
N ALA A 116 -7.32 -2.52 -0.18
CA ALA A 116 -6.62 -2.05 -1.37
C ALA A 116 -7.22 -2.59 -2.67
N ILE A 117 -7.58 -3.89 -2.69
CA ILE A 117 -8.28 -4.54 -3.80
C ILE A 117 -9.64 -3.87 -4.04
N ALA A 118 -10.39 -3.61 -2.98
CA ALA A 118 -11.70 -2.98 -3.03
C ALA A 118 -11.64 -1.59 -3.68
N VAL A 119 -10.70 -0.75 -3.23
CA VAL A 119 -10.47 0.60 -3.77
C VAL A 119 -10.05 0.53 -5.24
N ASN A 120 -9.03 -0.27 -5.57
CA ASN A 120 -8.52 -0.40 -6.94
C ASN A 120 -9.61 -0.89 -7.92
N MET A 121 -10.32 -1.96 -7.55
CA MET A 121 -11.36 -2.54 -8.41
C MET A 121 -12.49 -1.55 -8.66
N THR A 122 -12.85 -0.78 -7.64
CA THR A 122 -13.92 0.21 -7.75
C THR A 122 -13.49 1.41 -8.58
N MET A 123 -12.24 1.88 -8.43
CA MET A 123 -11.68 2.93 -9.28
C MET A 123 -11.74 2.57 -10.77
N ARG A 124 -11.39 1.33 -11.10
CA ARG A 124 -11.48 0.82 -12.47
C ARG A 124 -12.92 0.75 -12.96
N ALA A 125 -13.81 0.17 -12.15
CA ALA A 125 -15.18 -0.11 -12.57
C ALA A 125 -16.10 1.11 -12.58
N ARG A 126 -15.78 2.18 -11.85
CA ARG A 126 -16.66 3.35 -11.66
C ARG A 126 -16.06 4.66 -12.16
N PHE A 127 -14.73 4.79 -12.16
CA PHE A 127 -14.07 6.04 -12.51
C PHE A 127 -13.18 5.93 -13.76
N ASP A 128 -13.06 4.73 -14.36
CA ASP A 128 -12.17 4.48 -15.50
C ASP A 128 -10.70 4.82 -15.17
N ILE A 129 -10.32 4.62 -13.91
CA ILE A 129 -8.96 4.84 -13.40
C ILE A 129 -8.34 3.47 -13.11
N ASP A 130 -7.16 3.20 -13.65
CA ASP A 130 -6.41 1.97 -13.38
C ASP A 130 -5.16 2.28 -12.54
N PRO A 131 -5.29 2.40 -11.20
CA PRO A 131 -4.12 2.62 -10.37
C PRO A 131 -3.25 1.35 -10.39
N LEU A 132 -1.96 1.53 -10.60
CA LEU A 132 -1.01 0.40 -10.58
C LEU A 132 -0.88 -0.14 -9.15
N GLU A 133 -0.89 0.76 -8.17
CA GLU A 133 -0.68 0.42 -6.78
C GLU A 133 -1.68 1.12 -5.87
N VAL A 134 -2.20 0.35 -4.91
CA VAL A 134 -2.90 0.89 -3.74
C VAL A 134 -2.30 0.24 -2.52
N GLN A 135 -1.77 1.03 -1.58
CA GLN A 135 -1.11 0.58 -0.36
C GLN A 135 -1.87 1.09 0.86
N VAL A 136 -1.97 0.25 1.89
CA VAL A 136 -2.73 0.55 3.10
C VAL A 136 -1.92 0.14 4.32
N SER A 137 -2.00 0.99 5.35
CA SER A 137 -1.48 0.73 6.68
C SER A 137 -2.51 1.11 7.75
N VAL A 138 -2.36 0.56 8.96
CA VAL A 138 -3.19 0.92 10.11
C VAL A 138 -2.35 0.94 11.37
N PHE A 139 -2.30 2.09 12.05
CA PHE A 139 -1.62 2.28 13.33
C PHE A 139 -2.10 3.60 13.97
N GLY A 140 -1.87 3.77 15.28
CA GLY A 140 -2.19 5.02 15.98
C GLY A 140 -3.65 5.43 15.88
N GLY A 141 -4.59 4.48 15.79
CA GLY A 141 -6.01 4.78 15.63
C GLY A 141 -6.43 5.28 14.24
N ARG A 142 -5.56 5.24 13.23
CA ARG A 142 -5.83 5.72 11.87
C ARG A 142 -5.57 4.66 10.81
N MET A 143 -6.34 4.68 9.74
CA MET A 143 -6.07 3.94 8.51
C MET A 143 -5.40 4.87 7.51
N HIS A 144 -4.22 4.49 7.05
CA HIS A 144 -3.42 5.23 6.07
C HIS A 144 -3.55 4.54 4.72
N ILE A 145 -3.85 5.29 3.66
CA ILE A 145 -4.00 4.72 2.32
C ILE A 145 -3.40 5.64 1.28
N ALA A 146 -2.73 5.06 0.30
CA ALA A 146 -2.14 5.75 -0.83
C ALA A 146 -2.44 5.01 -2.12
N SER A 147 -2.50 5.79 -3.19
CA SER A 147 -2.54 5.29 -4.57
C SER A 147 -1.48 6.04 -5.36
N ASN A 148 -0.81 5.34 -6.26
CA ASN A 148 0.24 5.95 -7.08
C ASN A 148 -0.29 7.08 -7.96
N PHE A 149 -1.57 7.04 -8.33
CA PHE A 149 -2.29 8.13 -8.97
C PHE A 149 -3.70 8.29 -8.39
N HIS A 150 -4.30 9.47 -8.61
CA HIS A 150 -5.72 9.73 -8.30
C HIS A 150 -6.14 9.47 -6.85
N ALA A 151 -5.27 9.79 -5.88
CA ALA A 151 -5.57 9.62 -4.45
C ALA A 151 -6.88 10.31 -4.00
N GLY A 152 -7.28 11.41 -4.65
CA GLY A 152 -8.55 12.10 -4.39
C GLY A 152 -9.82 11.26 -4.62
N ARG A 153 -9.72 10.12 -5.31
CA ARG A 153 -10.85 9.19 -5.52
C ARG A 153 -10.91 8.04 -4.51
N ILE A 154 -9.95 7.94 -3.58
CA ILE A 154 -9.87 6.82 -2.63
C ILE A 154 -11.11 6.72 -1.75
N CYS A 155 -11.56 7.83 -1.15
CA CYS A 155 -12.72 7.82 -0.26
C CYS A 155 -14.00 7.38 -0.98
N GLU A 156 -14.24 7.94 -2.17
CA GLU A 156 -15.40 7.61 -3.01
C GLU A 156 -15.36 6.14 -3.45
N ALA A 157 -14.20 5.66 -3.89
CA ALA A 157 -13.99 4.27 -4.27
C ALA A 157 -14.23 3.33 -3.08
N LEU A 158 -13.74 3.67 -1.89
CA LEU A 158 -13.93 2.85 -0.70
C LEU A 158 -15.41 2.79 -0.29
N HIS A 159 -16.11 3.92 -0.30
CA HIS A 159 -17.55 3.97 0.00
C HIS A 159 -18.33 3.08 -0.96
N LEU A 160 -18.16 3.27 -2.28
CA LEU A 160 -18.82 2.46 -3.31
C LEU A 160 -18.45 0.98 -3.19
N ALA A 161 -17.20 0.65 -2.90
CA ALA A 161 -16.79 -0.74 -2.70
C ALA A 161 -17.51 -1.42 -1.54
N LEU A 162 -18.02 -0.66 -0.57
CA LEU A 162 -18.75 -1.19 0.59
C LEU A 162 -20.27 -1.13 0.42
N THR A 163 -20.81 -0.24 -0.43
CA THR A 163 -22.25 0.01 -0.55
C THR A 163 -22.86 -0.41 -1.88
N ASP A 164 -22.11 -0.38 -2.97
CA ASP A 164 -22.62 -0.69 -4.31
C ASP A 164 -22.65 -2.21 -4.54
N ASN A 165 -23.83 -2.80 -4.46
CA ASN A 165 -24.04 -4.22 -4.72
C ASN A 165 -23.84 -4.60 -6.19
N SER A 166 -23.93 -3.65 -7.11
CA SER A 166 -23.76 -3.93 -8.54
C SER A 166 -22.29 -4.22 -8.91
N LEU A 167 -21.34 -3.80 -8.08
CA LEU A 167 -19.93 -4.22 -8.19
C LEU A 167 -19.75 -5.73 -7.94
N MET A 168 -20.73 -6.36 -7.28
CA MET A 168 -20.70 -7.77 -6.89
C MET A 168 -21.55 -8.63 -7.84
N SER A 169 -22.60 -8.06 -8.45
CA SER A 169 -23.50 -8.75 -9.38
C SER A 169 -22.93 -8.73 -10.80
N GLY A 170 -22.14 -9.73 -11.14
CA GLY A 170 -21.51 -9.84 -12.47
C GLY A 170 -20.15 -10.52 -12.46
N ALA A 171 -19.62 -10.81 -11.26
CA ALA A 171 -18.40 -11.59 -11.13
C ALA A 171 -18.59 -12.98 -11.74
N PRO A 172 -17.70 -13.42 -12.64
CA PRO A 172 -17.78 -14.77 -13.18
C PRO A 172 -17.70 -15.80 -12.04
N ARG A 173 -18.45 -16.90 -12.18
CA ARG A 173 -18.35 -18.04 -11.26
C ARG A 173 -16.90 -18.50 -11.23
N ARG A 174 -16.41 -18.91 -10.05
CA ARG A 174 -15.07 -19.47 -9.92
C ARG A 174 -14.88 -20.55 -10.99
N PRO A 175 -13.92 -20.39 -11.93
CA PRO A 175 -13.65 -21.41 -12.91
C PRO A 175 -13.30 -22.74 -12.22
N ALA A 176 -13.65 -23.86 -12.85
CA ALA A 176 -13.19 -25.17 -12.37
C ALA A 176 -11.65 -25.18 -12.35
N SER A 177 -11.05 -25.90 -11.40
CA SER A 177 -9.59 -25.97 -11.25
C SER A 177 -8.86 -26.44 -12.52
N GLU A 178 -9.57 -27.14 -13.40
CA GLU A 178 -9.09 -27.68 -14.67
C GLU A 178 -9.03 -26.62 -15.78
N ASP A 179 -9.79 -25.52 -15.65
CA ASP A 179 -9.82 -24.42 -16.63
C ASP A 179 -8.83 -23.31 -16.26
N ARG A 180 -7.55 -23.68 -16.21
CA ARG A 180 -6.43 -22.75 -15.92
C ARG A 180 -6.27 -21.65 -16.98
N ARG A 181 -7.03 -21.68 -18.08
CA ARG A 181 -6.93 -20.72 -19.19
C ARG A 181 -7.76 -19.46 -18.95
N ASN A 182 -8.75 -19.48 -18.05
CA ASN A 182 -9.59 -18.32 -17.75
C ASN A 182 -9.11 -17.56 -16.49
N TRP A 183 -7.90 -17.01 -16.58
CA TRP A 183 -7.23 -16.32 -15.49
C TRP A 183 -8.00 -15.09 -14.99
N ASP A 184 -8.51 -14.28 -15.91
CA ASP A 184 -9.21 -13.05 -15.61
C ASP A 184 -10.50 -13.32 -14.82
N ALA A 185 -11.27 -14.34 -15.21
CA ALA A 185 -12.45 -14.74 -14.46
C ALA A 185 -12.11 -15.22 -13.05
N MET A 186 -11.03 -15.99 -12.89
CA MET A 186 -10.59 -16.44 -11.57
C MET A 186 -10.19 -15.25 -10.68
N VAL A 187 -9.41 -14.31 -11.21
CA VAL A 187 -8.95 -13.11 -10.50
C VAL A 187 -10.12 -12.23 -10.10
N MET A 188 -11.07 -11.97 -11.01
CA MET A 188 -12.26 -11.15 -10.70
C MET A 188 -13.16 -11.82 -9.66
N SER A 189 -13.39 -13.12 -9.78
CA SER A 189 -14.16 -13.90 -8.79
C SER A 189 -13.55 -13.82 -7.39
N ARG A 190 -12.21 -13.86 -7.28
CA ARG A 190 -11.48 -13.70 -6.01
C ARG A 190 -11.65 -12.31 -5.42
N ARG A 191 -11.40 -11.25 -6.20
CA ARG A 191 -11.53 -9.86 -5.72
C ARG A 191 -12.92 -9.57 -5.16
N VAL A 192 -13.96 -10.09 -5.82
CA VAL A 192 -15.34 -9.98 -5.34
C VAL A 192 -15.54 -10.74 -4.03
N ARG A 193 -14.98 -11.94 -3.86
CA ARG A 193 -15.03 -12.64 -2.56
C ARG A 193 -14.28 -11.89 -1.46
N ASP A 194 -13.14 -11.28 -1.76
CA ASP A 194 -12.35 -10.51 -0.80
C ASP A 194 -13.14 -9.28 -0.32
N ILE A 195 -13.80 -8.57 -1.24
CA ILE A 195 -14.70 -7.45 -0.90
C ILE A 195 -15.90 -7.94 -0.08
N ALA A 196 -16.48 -9.11 -0.41
CA ALA A 196 -17.57 -9.67 0.37
C ALA A 196 -17.14 -10.04 1.80
N LYS A 197 -15.95 -10.64 1.96
CA LYS A 197 -15.35 -10.92 3.28
C LYS A 197 -15.11 -9.62 4.06
N LEU A 198 -14.60 -8.58 3.40
CA LEU A 198 -14.39 -7.26 4.00
C LEU A 198 -15.70 -6.66 4.54
N ARG A 199 -16.77 -6.65 3.72
CA ARG A 199 -18.11 -6.17 4.12
C ARG A 199 -18.65 -7.00 5.30
N SER A 200 -18.63 -8.33 5.18
CA SER A 200 -19.12 -9.24 6.22
C SER A 200 -18.41 -9.03 7.56
N HIS A 201 -17.09 -8.94 7.55
CA HIS A 201 -16.29 -8.81 8.77
C HIS A 201 -16.42 -7.43 9.41
N TYR A 202 -16.27 -6.37 8.64
CA TYR A 202 -16.09 -5.04 9.22
C TYR A 202 -17.35 -4.18 9.18
N VAL A 203 -18.18 -4.29 8.14
CA VAL A 203 -19.44 -3.54 8.04
C VAL A 203 -20.53 -4.22 8.87
N ASP A 204 -20.79 -5.49 8.58
CA ASP A 204 -21.84 -6.26 9.27
C ASP A 204 -21.37 -6.75 10.66
N GLY A 205 -20.06 -6.97 10.81
CA GLY A 205 -19.46 -7.42 12.07
C GLY A 205 -19.42 -8.93 12.25
N HIS A 206 -19.81 -9.71 11.23
CA HIS A 206 -19.83 -11.17 11.27
C HIS A 206 -18.40 -11.73 11.27
N GLY A 207 -18.09 -12.67 12.17
CA GLY A 207 -16.79 -13.35 12.17
C GLY A 207 -15.59 -12.53 12.68
N LEU A 208 -15.68 -11.19 12.76
CA LEU A 208 -14.59 -10.33 13.24
C LEU A 208 -14.14 -10.67 14.67
N VAL A 209 -15.09 -10.96 15.58
CA VAL A 209 -14.77 -11.37 16.95
C VAL A 209 -13.99 -12.69 16.97
N ARG A 210 -14.39 -13.66 16.14
CA ARG A 210 -13.67 -14.95 16.01
C ARG A 210 -12.28 -14.75 15.41
N MET A 211 -12.17 -13.96 14.35
CA MET A 211 -10.90 -13.62 13.71
C MET A 211 -9.95 -12.93 14.71
N ARG A 212 -10.45 -11.98 15.51
CA ARG A 212 -9.68 -11.33 16.57
C ARG A 212 -9.23 -12.33 17.63
N ALA A 213 -10.13 -13.18 18.12
CA ALA A 213 -9.79 -14.19 19.12
C ALA A 213 -8.72 -15.17 18.63
N ALA A 214 -8.84 -15.66 17.39
CA ALA A 214 -7.84 -16.52 16.75
C ALA A 214 -6.49 -15.80 16.61
N ALA A 215 -6.49 -14.57 16.09
CA ALA A 215 -5.29 -13.75 15.95
C ALA A 215 -4.56 -13.55 17.29
N ARG A 216 -5.31 -13.28 18.37
CA ARG A 216 -4.75 -13.15 19.72
C ARG A 216 -4.13 -14.45 20.20
N ALA A 217 -4.82 -15.57 20.07
CA ALA A 217 -4.31 -16.88 20.49
C ALA A 217 -3.02 -17.23 19.74
N GLU A 218 -2.97 -16.95 18.43
CA GLU A 218 -1.79 -17.15 17.58
C GLU A 218 -0.62 -16.26 18.04
N VAL A 219 -0.86 -14.96 18.30
CA VAL A 219 0.18 -14.04 18.80
C VAL A 219 0.70 -14.47 20.18
N THR A 220 -0.18 -14.88 21.09
CA THR A 220 0.23 -15.41 22.41
C THR A 220 1.08 -16.66 22.27
N ALA A 221 0.81 -17.51 21.28
CA ALA A 221 1.61 -18.69 20.95
C ALA A 221 2.90 -18.36 20.18
N GLY A 222 3.20 -17.08 19.91
CA GLY A 222 4.39 -16.65 19.18
C GLY A 222 4.24 -16.68 17.65
N ILE A 223 3.06 -16.98 17.12
CA ILE A 223 2.79 -17.14 15.69
C ILE A 223 2.34 -15.80 15.08
N GLY A 224 2.92 -15.44 13.94
CA GLY A 224 2.54 -14.22 13.20
C GLY A 224 2.83 -12.93 13.98
N ARG A 225 3.86 -12.93 14.83
CA ARG A 225 4.29 -11.73 15.59
C ARG A 225 5.10 -10.78 14.69
N PRO A 226 4.93 -9.46 14.82
CA PRO A 226 5.79 -8.49 14.16
C PRO A 226 7.25 -8.62 14.58
N SER A 227 8.16 -8.35 13.64
CA SER A 227 9.59 -8.12 13.91
C SER A 227 10.29 -9.23 14.68
N GLY A 228 9.92 -10.49 14.43
CA GLY A 228 10.55 -11.66 15.07
C GLY A 228 10.41 -11.71 16.59
N GLY A 229 9.44 -10.98 17.18
CA GLY A 229 9.23 -10.96 18.62
C GLY A 229 9.96 -9.84 19.37
N ALA A 230 10.51 -8.83 18.68
CA ALA A 230 11.14 -7.66 19.28
C ALA A 230 10.22 -6.84 20.20
N LEU A 231 8.90 -6.95 20.04
CA LEU A 231 7.92 -6.30 20.91
C LEU A 231 7.42 -7.27 22.00
N PRO A 232 7.16 -6.81 23.24
CA PRO A 232 6.44 -7.62 24.23
C PRO A 232 5.09 -8.13 23.69
N VAL A 233 4.68 -9.32 24.13
CA VAL A 233 3.43 -9.96 23.67
C VAL A 233 2.23 -9.06 23.97
N ASP A 234 2.13 -8.51 25.18
CA ASP A 234 1.02 -7.63 25.56
C ASP A 234 0.96 -6.37 24.69
N SER A 235 2.09 -5.74 24.40
CA SER A 235 2.16 -4.59 23.49
C SER A 235 1.69 -4.96 22.08
N THR A 236 2.07 -6.15 21.60
CA THR A 236 1.64 -6.67 20.30
C THR A 236 0.13 -6.91 20.28
N LEU A 237 -0.44 -7.47 21.35
CA LEU A 237 -1.88 -7.72 21.46
C LEU A 237 -2.69 -6.42 21.52
N ARG A 238 -2.22 -5.40 22.24
CA ARG A 238 -2.87 -4.07 22.26
C ARG A 238 -2.88 -3.43 20.88
N GLN A 239 -1.76 -3.48 20.16
CA GLN A 239 -1.66 -2.96 18.79
C GLN A 239 -2.54 -3.74 17.80
N LEU A 240 -2.63 -5.07 17.97
CA LEU A 240 -3.50 -5.93 17.16
C LEU A 240 -4.98 -5.60 17.36
N ASP A 241 -5.42 -5.44 18.61
CA ASP A 241 -6.80 -5.07 18.92
C ASP A 241 -7.14 -3.68 18.34
N ASP A 242 -6.27 -2.69 18.53
CA ASP A 242 -6.45 -1.33 18.01
C ASP A 242 -6.50 -1.31 16.47
N ALA A 243 -5.70 -2.13 15.80
CA ALA A 243 -5.75 -2.28 14.35
C ALA A 243 -7.13 -2.78 13.91
N PHE A 244 -7.66 -3.85 14.53
CA PHE A 244 -9.00 -4.36 14.19
C PHE A 244 -10.11 -3.35 14.53
N ASP A 245 -10.03 -2.66 15.67
CA ASP A 245 -11.02 -1.65 16.07
C ASP A 245 -11.00 -0.44 15.13
N THR A 246 -9.82 0.00 14.72
CA THR A 246 -9.64 1.10 13.77
C THR A 246 -10.18 0.73 12.39
N LEU A 247 -9.84 -0.45 11.87
CA LEU A 247 -10.38 -0.93 10.59
C LEU A 247 -11.90 -1.03 10.64
N ARG A 248 -12.48 -1.58 11.72
CA ARG A 248 -13.94 -1.64 11.90
C ARG A 248 -14.57 -0.24 11.91
N ARG A 249 -13.98 0.69 12.66
CA ARG A 249 -14.50 2.06 12.77
C ARG A 249 -14.48 2.77 11.42
N VAL A 250 -13.34 2.75 10.73
CA VAL A 250 -13.16 3.39 9.42
C VAL A 250 -14.07 2.77 8.37
N LEU A 251 -14.16 1.44 8.29
CA LEU A 251 -14.97 0.77 7.27
C LEU A 251 -16.48 0.89 7.53
N LYS A 252 -16.93 0.93 8.79
CA LYS A 252 -18.33 1.22 9.11
C LYS A 252 -18.71 2.65 8.77
N ASP A 253 -17.84 3.62 9.09
CA ASP A 253 -18.05 5.02 8.71
C ASP A 253 -18.09 5.17 7.18
N ALA A 254 -17.12 4.58 6.48
CA ALA A 254 -17.08 4.57 5.02
C ALA A 254 -18.30 3.93 4.37
N ALA A 255 -18.91 2.93 4.99
CA ALA A 255 -20.14 2.28 4.51
C ALA A 255 -21.45 3.00 4.91
N SER A 256 -21.36 4.05 5.74
CA SER A 256 -22.55 4.78 6.20
C SER A 256 -23.17 5.64 5.10
N ALA A 257 -24.42 6.06 5.28
CA ALA A 257 -25.10 6.96 4.34
C ALA A 257 -24.44 8.34 4.22
N THR A 258 -23.71 8.77 5.26
CA THR A 258 -23.03 10.07 5.34
C THR A 258 -21.64 9.87 5.93
N PRO A 259 -20.70 9.30 5.16
CA PRO A 259 -19.36 8.96 5.66
C PRO A 259 -18.57 10.23 6.00
N THR A 260 -17.83 10.20 7.12
CA THR A 260 -17.03 11.34 7.59
C THR A 260 -15.53 11.20 7.27
N PHE A 261 -15.07 9.96 7.08
CA PHE A 261 -13.69 9.55 6.86
C PHE A 261 -12.70 10.10 7.90
N ARG A 262 -13.17 10.35 9.13
CA ARG A 262 -12.40 11.04 10.19
C ARG A 262 -11.06 10.37 10.50
N ASP A 263 -11.03 9.05 10.52
CA ASP A 263 -9.85 8.26 10.87
C ASP A 263 -9.15 7.66 9.64
N LEU A 264 -9.50 8.12 8.44
CA LEU A 264 -8.85 7.76 7.19
C LEU A 264 -7.90 8.89 6.76
N VAL A 265 -6.61 8.57 6.60
CA VAL A 265 -5.60 9.47 6.09
C VAL A 265 -5.23 9.05 4.68
N VAL A 266 -5.60 9.89 3.71
CA VAL A 266 -5.25 9.69 2.30
C VAL A 266 -3.93 10.40 2.01
N HIS A 267 -2.94 9.62 1.57
CA HIS A 267 -1.64 10.15 1.16
C HIS A 267 -1.64 10.35 -0.34
N THR A 268 -1.29 11.55 -0.77
CA THR A 268 -1.09 11.89 -2.17
C THR A 268 0.37 11.62 -2.56
N PRO A 269 0.63 11.25 -3.83
CA PRO A 269 1.97 11.35 -4.40
C PRO A 269 2.56 12.74 -4.11
N MET A 270 3.84 12.82 -3.71
CA MET A 270 4.48 14.10 -3.43
C MET A 270 4.43 14.99 -4.67
N GLN A 271 3.73 16.13 -4.56
CA GLN A 271 3.60 17.10 -5.65
C GLN A 271 4.72 18.14 -5.63
N ASP A 272 5.33 18.37 -4.45
CA ASP A 272 6.21 19.52 -4.25
C ASP A 272 7.68 19.22 -4.56
N GLY A 273 8.24 19.99 -5.48
CA GLY A 273 9.68 20.05 -5.72
C GLY A 273 10.27 18.76 -6.27
N THR A 274 9.52 18.05 -7.12
CA THR A 274 10.10 17.01 -7.98
C THR A 274 10.92 17.70 -9.06
N PRO A 275 12.26 17.62 -9.06
CA PRO A 275 13.00 18.24 -10.13
C PRO A 275 12.62 17.63 -11.48
N THR A 276 12.39 18.50 -12.45
CA THR A 276 12.17 18.11 -13.84
C THR A 276 13.48 17.52 -14.33
N LEU A 277 13.52 16.20 -14.58
CA LEU A 277 14.65 15.61 -15.30
C LEU A 277 14.77 16.37 -16.63
N ALA A 278 15.94 16.96 -16.89
CA ALA A 278 16.15 17.96 -17.95
C ALA A 278 15.80 17.45 -19.37
N SER A 279 15.69 16.13 -19.54
CA SER A 279 15.11 15.49 -20.71
C SER A 279 14.65 14.08 -20.31
N LEU A 280 13.34 13.88 -20.22
CA LEU A 280 12.75 12.53 -20.19
C LEU A 280 12.33 12.14 -21.60
N PRO A 281 12.45 10.86 -22.00
CA PRO A 281 11.79 10.36 -23.20
C PRO A 281 10.29 10.67 -23.18
N ASP A 282 9.68 10.89 -24.34
CA ASP A 282 8.26 11.26 -24.46
C ASP A 282 7.30 10.20 -23.89
N ASP A 283 7.73 8.95 -23.79
CA ASP A 283 6.99 7.81 -23.24
C ASP A 283 7.32 7.51 -21.77
N ALA A 284 8.17 8.32 -21.12
CA ALA A 284 8.53 8.11 -19.73
C ALA A 284 7.34 8.40 -18.81
N THR A 285 7.03 7.44 -17.93
CA THR A 285 6.06 7.63 -16.86
C THR A 285 6.77 8.14 -15.61
N GLN A 286 6.09 9.01 -14.86
CA GLN A 286 6.55 9.44 -13.55
C GLN A 286 5.56 8.92 -12.52
N THR A 287 5.99 7.93 -11.75
CA THR A 287 5.12 7.27 -10.76
C THR A 287 5.79 7.36 -9.40
N MET A 288 5.04 7.80 -8.40
CA MET A 288 5.44 7.62 -7.01
C MET A 288 4.80 6.35 -6.46
N HIS A 289 5.62 5.53 -5.81
CA HIS A 289 5.17 4.28 -5.18
C HIS A 289 4.25 4.59 -4.01
N ALA A 290 3.09 3.95 -3.99
CA ALA A 290 2.05 4.26 -3.00
C ALA A 290 2.55 4.04 -1.55
N GLU A 291 3.39 3.03 -1.33
CA GLU A 291 3.96 2.75 -0.02
C GLU A 291 4.93 3.83 0.44
N GLN A 292 5.78 4.32 -0.45
CA GLN A 292 6.75 5.38 -0.16
C GLN A 292 6.07 6.71 0.21
N CYS A 293 4.85 6.97 -0.30
CA CYS A 293 4.03 8.10 0.16
C CYS A 293 3.68 7.99 1.64
N ILE A 294 3.24 6.80 2.07
CA ILE A 294 2.87 6.56 3.47
C ILE A 294 4.11 6.64 4.36
N GLU A 295 5.21 6.00 3.96
CA GLU A 295 6.46 6.00 4.73
C GLU A 295 7.05 7.41 4.88
N SER A 296 7.04 8.21 3.80
CA SER A 296 7.49 9.60 3.83
C SER A 296 6.66 10.44 4.79
N ALA A 297 5.33 10.22 4.83
CA ALA A 297 4.45 10.90 5.77
C ALA A 297 4.73 10.47 7.22
N ILE A 298 4.99 9.18 7.47
CA ILE A 298 5.41 8.70 8.80
C ILE A 298 6.71 9.39 9.22
N ALA A 299 7.72 9.46 8.33
CA ALA A 299 8.98 10.14 8.64
C ALA A 299 8.78 11.62 8.98
N LYS A 300 7.93 12.32 8.24
CA LYS A 300 7.62 13.74 8.48
C LYS A 300 6.96 13.98 9.83
N HIS A 301 6.12 13.05 10.28
CA HIS A 301 5.32 13.18 11.50
C HIS A 301 5.79 12.25 12.63
N VAL A 302 7.03 11.78 12.55
CA VAL A 302 7.53 10.65 13.35
C VAL A 302 7.28 10.83 14.85
N ASP A 303 7.62 11.98 15.42
CA ASP A 303 7.47 12.25 16.86
C ASP A 303 6.02 12.37 17.31
N VAL A 304 5.19 12.98 16.46
CA VAL A 304 3.78 13.24 16.79
C VAL A 304 2.99 11.95 16.71
N TRP A 305 3.10 11.22 15.60
CA TRP A 305 2.34 9.99 15.40
C TRP A 305 2.79 8.87 16.33
N HIS A 306 4.08 8.82 16.66
CA HIS A 306 4.58 7.85 17.63
C HIS A 306 3.99 8.12 19.02
N ARG A 307 4.09 9.36 19.51
CA ARG A 307 3.52 9.75 20.81
C ARG A 307 2.01 9.50 20.88
N GLU A 308 1.28 9.91 19.84
CA GLU A 308 -0.17 9.68 19.76
C GLU A 308 -0.52 8.18 19.80
N ALA A 309 0.27 7.32 19.14
CA ALA A 309 0.05 5.88 19.16
C ALA A 309 0.38 5.26 20.53
N VAL A 310 1.48 5.67 21.15
CA VAL A 310 1.89 5.21 22.49
C VAL A 310 0.86 5.61 23.54
N ASP A 311 0.45 6.88 23.57
CA ASP A 311 -0.55 7.40 24.50
C ASP A 311 -1.88 6.68 24.33
N ARG A 312 -2.30 6.45 23.08
CA ARG A 312 -3.55 5.74 22.75
C ARG A 312 -3.56 4.31 23.25
N LEU A 313 -2.42 3.63 23.18
CA LEU A 313 -2.28 2.22 23.51
C LEU A 313 -1.85 1.98 24.96
N ASP A 314 -1.61 3.07 25.72
CA ASP A 314 -1.06 3.03 27.07
C ASP A 314 0.23 2.19 27.09
N LEU A 315 1.15 2.53 26.19
CA LEU A 315 2.46 1.88 26.07
C LEU A 315 3.57 2.76 26.68
N PRO A 316 4.75 2.19 26.98
CA PRO A 316 5.93 2.98 27.31
C PRO A 316 6.30 3.99 26.22
N ALA A 317 6.87 5.13 26.63
CA ALA A 317 7.26 6.24 25.74
C ALA A 317 8.28 5.85 24.65
N ASP A 318 8.99 4.73 24.81
CA ASP A 318 9.97 4.17 23.90
C ASP A 318 9.48 2.87 23.22
N ALA A 319 8.19 2.56 23.34
CA ALA A 319 7.63 1.37 22.73
C ALA A 319 7.63 1.46 21.20
N LEU A 320 8.06 0.37 20.56
CA LEU A 320 7.94 0.20 19.12
C LEU A 320 6.45 0.12 18.72
N ILE A 321 6.08 0.90 17.72
CA ILE A 321 4.77 0.86 17.07
C ILE A 321 4.91 0.09 15.76
N THR A 322 4.15 -0.99 15.65
CA THR A 322 4.06 -1.82 14.46
C THR A 322 3.32 -1.06 13.38
N VAL A 323 3.94 -0.94 12.21
CA VAL A 323 3.34 -0.37 11.00
C VAL A 323 3.08 -1.53 10.04
N PRO A 324 1.90 -2.18 10.06
CA PRO A 324 1.56 -3.16 9.04
C PRO A 324 1.36 -2.45 7.70
N MET A 325 1.92 -2.99 6.63
CA MET A 325 1.74 -2.43 5.29
C MET A 325 1.40 -3.53 4.30
N ALA A 326 0.26 -3.40 3.64
CA ALA A 326 -0.16 -4.31 2.58
C ALA A 326 -1.08 -3.61 1.58
N GLY A 327 -1.16 -4.17 0.39
CA GLY A 327 -1.84 -3.51 -0.71
C GLY A 327 -2.15 -4.41 -1.88
N ARG A 328 -2.75 -3.80 -2.89
CA ARG A 328 -2.75 -4.31 -4.25
C ARG A 328 -1.49 -3.76 -4.89
N PHE A 329 -0.46 -4.60 -4.89
CA PHE A 329 0.90 -4.23 -5.21
C PHE A 329 1.42 -5.06 -6.38
N VAL A 330 2.23 -4.42 -7.22
CA VAL A 330 3.23 -5.10 -8.02
C VAL A 330 4.50 -5.05 -7.19
N PRO A 331 5.05 -6.20 -6.74
CA PRO A 331 6.36 -6.24 -6.12
C PRO A 331 7.32 -5.25 -6.81
N CYS A 332 7.82 -4.24 -6.09
CA CYS A 332 8.73 -3.20 -6.58
C CYS A 332 10.14 -3.36 -6.00
N THR A 333 11.16 -3.44 -6.86
CA THR A 333 12.56 -3.53 -6.41
C THR A 333 12.99 -2.24 -5.68
N ALA A 334 12.58 -1.07 -6.16
CA ALA A 334 12.98 0.21 -5.58
C ALA A 334 12.52 0.33 -4.13
N CYS A 335 11.25 0.02 -3.88
CA CYS A 335 10.70 0.05 -2.53
C CYS A 335 11.30 -1.02 -1.62
N ALA A 336 11.62 -2.20 -2.16
CA ALA A 336 12.33 -3.21 -1.38
C ALA A 336 13.71 -2.71 -0.90
N GLU A 337 14.43 -1.92 -1.71
CA GLU A 337 15.68 -1.27 -1.29
C GLU A 337 15.46 -0.16 -0.25
N VAL A 338 14.42 0.66 -0.41
CA VAL A 338 14.07 1.71 0.55
C VAL A 338 13.68 1.11 1.91
N GLU A 339 12.83 0.08 1.92
CA GLU A 339 12.45 -0.64 3.14
C GLU A 339 13.65 -1.27 3.84
N ALA A 340 14.52 -1.87 3.04
CA ALA A 340 15.73 -2.50 3.51
C ALA A 340 16.65 -1.53 4.25
N GLU A 341 16.92 -0.38 3.63
CA GLU A 341 17.78 0.66 4.20
C GLU A 341 17.11 1.34 5.40
N SER A 342 15.79 1.61 5.32
CA SER A 342 15.04 2.22 6.42
C SER A 342 14.94 1.35 7.68
N ARG A 343 15.20 0.04 7.59
CA ARG A 343 15.26 -0.89 8.74
C ARG A 343 16.64 -0.93 9.43
N THR A 344 17.62 -0.17 8.97
CA THR A 344 18.99 -0.27 9.50
C THR A 344 19.64 1.09 9.73
N GLN A 345 20.66 1.10 10.58
CA GLN A 345 21.57 2.22 10.78
C GLN A 345 20.84 3.57 11.01
N GLY A 346 19.82 3.56 11.86
CA GLY A 346 19.03 4.73 12.20
C GLY A 346 17.95 5.13 11.18
N GLY A 347 17.59 4.27 10.24
CA GLY A 347 16.43 4.48 9.37
C GLY A 347 15.09 4.44 10.11
N LEU A 348 14.01 4.94 9.49
CA LEU A 348 12.70 5.11 10.13
C LEU A 348 12.16 3.86 10.85
N PHE A 349 12.40 2.68 10.29
CA PHE A 349 11.93 1.39 10.79
C PHE A 349 13.04 0.55 11.44
N ASP A 350 14.20 1.15 11.71
CA ASP A 350 15.24 0.52 12.51
C ASP A 350 14.72 0.36 13.96
N PRO A 351 14.63 -0.87 14.50
CA PRO A 351 14.22 -1.09 15.88
C PRO A 351 15.08 -0.33 16.90
N ALA A 352 16.34 -0.02 16.57
CA ALA A 352 17.23 0.75 17.44
C ALA A 352 16.77 2.21 17.63
N ASN A 353 15.92 2.74 16.73
CA ASN A 353 15.35 4.07 16.87
C ASN A 353 14.19 4.14 17.87
N GLY A 354 13.66 3.00 18.35
CA GLY A 354 12.66 2.96 19.42
C GLY A 354 11.30 3.57 19.07
N LYS A 355 10.97 3.71 17.77
CA LYS A 355 9.71 4.34 17.33
C LYS A 355 8.80 3.43 16.52
N PHE A 356 9.18 3.12 15.29
CA PHE A 356 8.34 2.36 14.38
C PHE A 356 9.06 1.10 13.92
N VAL A 357 8.28 0.07 13.60
CA VAL A 357 8.80 -1.11 12.93
C VAL A 357 7.85 -1.57 11.84
N LEU A 358 8.38 -1.73 10.63
CA LEU A 358 7.60 -2.11 9.46
C LEU A 358 7.28 -3.61 9.50
N HIS A 359 5.98 -3.93 9.43
CA HIS A 359 5.49 -5.29 9.36
C HIS A 359 4.93 -5.60 7.97
N ARG A 360 5.57 -6.54 7.29
CA ARG A 360 5.11 -7.11 6.02
C ARG A 360 4.82 -8.57 6.24
N SER A 361 3.68 -9.06 5.75
CA SER A 361 3.38 -10.49 5.78
C SER A 361 4.10 -11.27 4.67
N SER A 362 4.84 -10.61 3.79
CA SER A 362 5.80 -11.23 2.87
C SER A 362 7.06 -10.39 2.74
N GLN A 363 8.15 -11.02 2.33
CA GLN A 363 9.44 -10.36 2.07
C GLN A 363 9.79 -10.40 0.58
N ARG A 364 8.78 -10.36 -0.29
CA ARG A 364 8.99 -10.58 -1.72
C ARG A 364 9.59 -9.36 -2.37
N ILE A 365 10.67 -9.60 -3.10
CA ILE A 365 11.35 -8.56 -3.86
C ILE A 365 10.68 -8.43 -5.23
N GLY A 366 10.61 -7.19 -5.68
CA GLY A 366 9.91 -6.79 -6.87
C GLY A 366 10.66 -6.78 -8.19
N MET A 367 9.94 -6.35 -9.22
CA MET A 367 10.48 -5.94 -10.51
C MET A 367 10.93 -4.47 -10.46
N ALA A 368 11.91 -4.13 -11.30
CA ALA A 368 12.17 -2.76 -11.69
C ALA A 368 11.38 -2.44 -12.96
N PHE A 369 10.81 -1.25 -13.03
CA PHE A 369 9.96 -0.83 -14.15
C PHE A 369 10.77 0.00 -15.16
N PRO A 370 10.75 -0.37 -16.45
CA PRO A 370 11.43 0.40 -17.48
C PRO A 370 10.59 1.62 -17.86
N ASN A 371 11.26 2.64 -18.39
CA ASN A 371 10.65 3.90 -18.81
C ASN A 371 9.90 4.61 -17.68
N GLU A 372 10.34 4.41 -16.43
CA GLU A 372 9.70 5.01 -15.27
C GLU A 372 10.71 5.79 -14.42
N VAL A 373 10.33 6.99 -14.00
CA VAL A 373 11.05 7.75 -12.98
C VAL A 373 10.70 7.19 -11.61
N GLN A 374 11.68 6.56 -10.98
CA GLN A 374 11.60 5.94 -9.67
C GLN A 374 11.95 6.96 -8.59
N HIS A 375 11.00 7.28 -7.72
CA HIS A 375 11.22 8.15 -6.56
C HIS A 375 11.74 7.36 -5.36
N ILE A 376 12.53 8.05 -4.53
CA ILE A 376 13.08 7.50 -3.29
C ILE A 376 12.62 8.37 -2.11
N ALA A 377 11.91 7.75 -1.16
CA ALA A 377 11.50 8.35 0.11
C ALA A 377 12.70 8.61 1.03
N GLN A 378 13.51 9.63 0.71
CA GLN A 378 14.77 9.90 1.41
C GLN A 378 14.60 10.06 2.93
N SER A 379 13.50 10.70 3.37
CA SER A 379 13.22 10.96 4.78
C SER A 379 13.10 9.70 5.64
N THR A 380 12.91 8.53 5.02
CA THR A 380 12.82 7.24 5.73
C THR A 380 14.19 6.62 5.97
N LEU A 381 15.23 7.07 5.24
CA LEU A 381 16.49 6.35 5.14
C LEU A 381 17.45 6.64 6.29
N ALA A 382 17.44 7.86 6.85
CA ALA A 382 18.33 8.23 7.96
C ALA A 382 17.77 9.45 8.74
N PRO A 383 18.23 9.69 9.99
CA PRO A 383 17.72 10.79 10.81
C PRO A 383 18.11 12.18 10.29
N THR A 384 19.28 12.28 9.66
CA THR A 384 19.81 13.56 9.16
C THR A 384 19.61 13.65 7.64
N PRO A 385 19.19 14.81 7.08
CA PRO A 385 19.00 14.99 5.64
C PRO A 385 20.23 14.60 4.80
N ALA A 386 21.43 14.96 5.23
CA ALA A 386 22.66 14.64 4.50
C ALA A 386 22.94 13.14 4.42
N ALA A 387 22.69 12.38 5.50
CA ALA A 387 22.84 10.93 5.48
C ALA A 387 21.75 10.26 4.64
N ALA A 388 20.51 10.77 4.72
CA ALA A 388 19.38 10.31 3.93
C ALA A 388 19.63 10.49 2.42
N ALA A 389 20.12 11.66 2.02
CA ALA A 389 20.50 11.96 0.65
C ALA A 389 21.59 11.02 0.13
N ARG A 390 22.67 10.79 0.90
CA ARG A 390 23.72 9.84 0.52
C ARG A 390 23.20 8.42 0.34
N ARG A 391 22.32 7.95 1.22
CA ARG A 391 21.71 6.61 1.09
C ARG A 391 20.79 6.52 -0.12
N ALA A 392 20.01 7.56 -0.38
CA ALA A 392 19.17 7.62 -1.56
C ALA A 392 20.00 7.57 -2.85
N GLN A 393 21.08 8.34 -2.92
CA GLN A 393 22.02 8.29 -4.03
C GLN A 393 22.63 6.89 -4.18
N ALA A 394 23.06 6.27 -3.08
CA ALA A 394 23.58 4.90 -3.12
C ALA A 394 22.55 3.89 -3.61
N ILE A 395 21.26 4.02 -3.27
CA ILE A 395 20.19 3.20 -3.85
C ILE A 395 20.13 3.43 -5.37
N ALA A 396 20.05 4.68 -5.82
CA ALA A 396 19.97 5.02 -7.24
C ALA A 396 21.17 4.49 -8.04
N ASP A 397 22.39 4.67 -7.54
CA ASP A 397 23.64 4.19 -8.17
C ASP A 397 23.65 2.67 -8.31
N ARG A 398 23.08 1.93 -7.34
CA ARG A 398 22.96 0.47 -7.45
C ARG A 398 22.05 0.05 -8.60
N PHE A 399 21.01 0.82 -8.94
CA PHE A 399 20.18 0.49 -10.09
C PHE A 399 20.85 0.80 -11.43
N VAL A 400 21.59 1.91 -11.52
CA VAL A 400 22.16 2.40 -12.78
C VAL A 400 23.53 1.80 -13.06
N ASP A 401 24.43 1.83 -12.07
CA ASP A 401 25.85 1.52 -12.25
C ASP A 401 26.18 0.10 -11.80
N ALA A 402 25.53 -0.40 -10.75
CA ALA A 402 25.86 -1.69 -10.14
C ALA A 402 24.64 -2.60 -9.86
N PRO A 403 23.82 -2.95 -10.88
CA PRO A 403 22.59 -3.74 -10.69
C PRO A 403 22.82 -5.08 -9.99
N GLN A 404 24.01 -5.66 -10.12
CA GLN A 404 24.44 -6.89 -9.42
C GLN A 404 24.46 -6.78 -7.90
N SER A 405 24.46 -5.56 -7.35
CA SER A 405 24.43 -5.29 -5.91
C SER A 405 23.01 -5.06 -5.36
N LEU A 406 22.00 -5.07 -6.22
CA LEU A 406 20.61 -5.01 -5.79
C LEU A 406 20.24 -6.31 -5.08
N ARG A 407 19.41 -6.19 -4.05
CA ARG A 407 18.83 -7.34 -3.34
C ARG A 407 17.98 -8.19 -4.27
N ALA A 408 17.38 -7.62 -5.31
CA ALA A 408 16.62 -8.36 -6.32
C ALA A 408 17.49 -9.17 -7.30
N TYR A 409 18.78 -8.87 -7.39
CA TYR A 409 19.61 -9.41 -8.47
C TYR A 409 19.75 -10.92 -8.36
N GLY A 410 19.34 -11.63 -9.41
CA GLY A 410 19.33 -13.09 -9.45
C GLY A 410 18.37 -13.73 -8.44
N GLN A 411 17.57 -12.94 -7.72
CA GLN A 411 16.59 -13.44 -6.77
C GLN A 411 15.31 -13.86 -7.47
N PRO A 412 14.53 -14.75 -6.84
CA PRO A 412 13.23 -15.13 -7.34
C PRO A 412 12.26 -13.93 -7.28
N VAL A 413 11.74 -13.51 -8.44
CA VAL A 413 10.82 -12.37 -8.60
C VAL A 413 9.46 -12.83 -9.11
N VAL A 414 8.42 -12.18 -8.61
CA VAL A 414 7.06 -12.35 -9.10
C VAL A 414 6.93 -11.61 -10.44
N LEU A 415 6.68 -12.33 -11.53
CA LEU A 415 6.58 -11.72 -12.87
C LEU A 415 5.16 -11.24 -13.22
N ASP A 416 4.12 -11.79 -12.56
CA ASP A 416 2.74 -11.43 -12.85
C ASP A 416 2.21 -10.33 -11.90
N TYR A 417 1.50 -9.37 -12.48
CA TYR A 417 0.86 -8.26 -11.77
C TYR A 417 -0.11 -8.80 -10.69
N SER A 418 0.28 -8.60 -9.43
CA SER A 418 -0.41 -8.97 -8.20
C SER A 418 -0.35 -10.47 -7.89
N LEU A 419 0.69 -10.94 -7.17
CA LEU A 419 0.74 -12.30 -6.62
C LEU A 419 1.44 -12.43 -5.27
N ASP A 420 1.26 -11.48 -4.35
CA ASP A 420 1.45 -11.84 -2.94
C ASP A 420 0.27 -12.69 -2.45
N THR A 421 0.25 -13.92 -2.99
CA THR A 421 -0.36 -15.18 -2.53
C THR A 421 -1.75 -15.51 -3.08
N GLU A 422 -1.77 -16.47 -4.01
CA GLU A 422 -2.93 -16.91 -4.81
C GLU A 422 -3.74 -18.04 -4.19
N SER A 423 -3.57 -18.33 -2.92
CA SER A 423 -4.52 -19.15 -2.20
C SER A 423 -4.55 -18.65 -0.77
N GLU A 424 -5.64 -17.97 -0.42
CA GLU A 424 -5.91 -17.67 0.97
C GLU A 424 -6.62 -18.89 1.52
N SER A 425 -6.02 -19.55 2.51
CA SER A 425 -6.77 -20.37 3.46
C SER A 425 -6.80 -19.59 4.76
N SER A 426 -7.96 -19.06 5.15
CA SER A 426 -8.16 -18.72 6.55
C SER A 426 -7.94 -19.99 7.34
N GLY A 427 -7.12 -19.96 8.39
CA GLY A 427 -6.88 -21.11 9.27
C GLY A 427 -8.16 -21.65 9.93
N ASP A 428 -9.30 -20.99 9.71
CA ASP A 428 -10.60 -21.27 10.28
C ASP A 428 -11.57 -21.95 9.27
N GLU A 429 -11.11 -22.29 8.06
CA GLU A 429 -11.90 -22.99 7.01
C GLU A 429 -11.64 -24.53 6.97
N SER A 430 -11.17 -25.12 8.07
CA SER A 430 -11.04 -26.58 8.25
C SER A 430 -12.05 -27.12 9.26
#